data_AF-A0A1J3FVV0-F1
#
_entry.id   AF-A0A1J3FVV0-F1
#
_cell.length_a   1.000
_cell.length_b   1.000
_cell.length_c   1.000
_cell.angle_alpha   90.00
_cell.angle_beta   90.00
_cell.angle_gamma   90.00
#
_symmetry.space_group_name_H-M   'P 1'
#
loop_
_entity.id
_entity.type
_entity.pdbx_description
1 polymer ?
#
loop_
_entity_poly.entity_id
_entity_poly.type
_entity_poly.pdbx_seq_one_letter_code
_entity_poly.pdbx_strand_id
1 'polypeptide(L)'
;FWAAINAGDRVDSALKDMAVVMKQLNRSDEGIEAIKSFRYLCSLEAQDSIDNLLLELYKKSGRIEEEADLLEHKLKTLEQGMGFGGRVIRAKKVQGK
;
A
#
# COMPACT_ATOMS: atom_id res chain seq x y z
N PHE A 1 16.54 -3.86 3.86
CA PHE A 1 15.21 -3.56 4.40
C PHE A 1 14.87 -4.39 5.64
N TRP A 2 15.04 -5.72 5.67
CA TRP A 2 14.66 -6.54 6.84
C TRP A 2 15.25 -6.11 8.18
N ALA A 3 16.55 -5.82 8.24
CA ALA A 3 17.18 -5.35 9.47
C ALA A 3 16.54 -4.05 9.99
N ALA A 4 16.18 -3.14 9.08
CA ALA A 4 15.54 -1.86 9.43
C ALA A 4 14.10 -2.09 9.95
N ILE A 5 13.31 -2.93 9.26
CA ILE A 5 11.96 -3.32 9.70
C ILE A 5 12.00 -3.96 11.10
N ASN A 6 12.89 -4.93 11.30
CA ASN A 6 13.01 -5.65 12.58
C ASN A 6 13.52 -4.76 13.72
N ALA A 7 14.32 -3.74 13.41
CA ALA A 7 14.78 -2.74 14.38
C ALA A 7 13.77 -1.60 14.60
N GLY A 8 12.66 -1.57 13.86
CA GLY A 8 11.71 -0.45 13.87
C GLY A 8 12.28 0.84 13.28
N ASP A 9 13.41 0.78 12.58
CA ASP A 9 14.07 1.95 11.99
C ASP A 9 13.60 2.17 10.55
N ARG A 10 13.16 3.40 10.25
CA ARG A 10 12.72 3.82 8.91
C ARG A 10 11.79 2.81 8.22
N VAL A 11 10.85 2.24 8.97
CA VAL A 11 9.97 1.14 8.52
C VAL A 11 9.25 1.50 7.23
N ASP A 12 8.74 2.73 7.10
CA ASP A 12 8.08 3.22 5.89
C ASP A 12 8.92 3.06 4.62
N SER A 13 10.17 3.52 4.66
CA SER A 13 11.08 3.43 3.51
C SER A 13 11.46 1.98 3.25
N ALA A 14 11.81 1.24 4.30
CA ALA A 14 12.23 -0.14 4.19
C ALA A 14 11.14 -1.04 3.62
N LEU A 15 9.88 -0.85 4.03
CA LEU A 15 8.74 -1.62 3.55
C LEU A 15 8.40 -1.28 2.09
N LYS A 16 8.49 0.00 1.69
CA LYS A 16 8.30 0.43 0.29
C LYS A 16 9.36 -0.17 -0.64
N ASP A 17 10.64 -0.06 -0.26
CA ASP A 17 11.74 -0.60 -1.06
C ASP A 17 11.62 -2.12 -1.20
N MET A 18 11.25 -2.80 -0.10
CA MET A 18 11.00 -4.24 -0.11
C MET A 18 9.88 -4.60 -1.11
N ALA A 19 8.73 -3.92 -1.05
CA ALA A 19 7.62 -4.22 -1.95
C ALA A 19 7.97 -4.05 -3.43
N VAL A 20 8.72 -2.99 -3.77
CA VAL A 20 9.20 -2.75 -5.15
C VAL A 20 10.13 -3.87 -5.60
N VAL A 21 11.08 -4.29 -4.75
CA VAL A 21 12.00 -5.40 -5.06
C VAL A 21 11.26 -6.72 -5.21
N MET A 22 10.31 -7.04 -4.31
CA MET A 22 9.52 -8.27 -4.39
C MET A 22 8.71 -8.33 -5.69
N LYS A 23 8.12 -7.19 -6.10
CA LYS A 23 7.44 -7.09 -7.39
C LYS A 23 8.40 -7.39 -8.55
N GLN A 24 9.60 -6.82 -8.56
CA GLN A 24 10.56 -7.01 -9.66
C GLN A 24 11.08 -8.44 -9.75
N LEU A 25 11.28 -9.11 -8.62
CA LEU A 25 11.78 -10.48 -8.56
C LEU A 25 10.71 -11.56 -8.80
N ASN A 26 9.47 -11.17 -9.16
CA ASN A 26 8.31 -12.08 -9.24
C ASN A 26 8.03 -12.84 -7.92
N ARG A 27 8.36 -12.23 -6.78
CA ARG A 27 8.08 -12.74 -5.42
C ARG A 27 6.91 -12.00 -4.80
N SER A 28 5.83 -11.83 -5.58
CA SER A 28 4.68 -11.01 -5.17
C SER A 28 4.05 -11.51 -3.88
N ASP A 29 3.94 -12.83 -3.68
CA ASP A 29 3.35 -13.41 -2.48
C ASP A 29 4.12 -13.03 -1.21
N GLU A 30 5.45 -13.08 -1.25
CA GLU A 30 6.28 -12.67 -0.12
C GLU A 30 6.18 -11.17 0.14
N GLY A 31 6.09 -10.36 -0.90
CA GLY A 31 5.82 -8.93 -0.78
C GLY A 31 4.46 -8.65 -0.13
N ILE A 32 3.42 -9.40 -0.50
CA ILE A 32 2.08 -9.28 0.06
C ILE A 32 2.08 -9.63 1.54
N GLU A 33 2.64 -10.79 1.90
CA GLU A 33 2.68 -11.24 3.30
C GLU A 33 3.47 -10.27 4.18
N ALA A 34 4.57 -9.72 3.65
CA ALA A 34 5.34 -8.72 4.36
C ALA A 34 4.55 -7.42 4.56
N ILE A 35 3.86 -6.90 3.55
CA ILE A 35 3.04 -5.70 3.72
C ILE A 35 1.90 -5.98 4.72
N LYS A 36 1.18 -7.10 4.61
CA LYS A 36 0.13 -7.48 5.57
C LYS A 36 0.67 -7.53 7.01
N SER A 37 1.89 -8.06 7.17
CA SER A 37 2.54 -8.25 8.47
C SER A 37 3.13 -6.98 9.08
N PHE A 38 3.49 -5.98 8.29
CA PHE A 38 4.25 -4.83 8.79
C PHE A 38 3.60 -3.47 8.53
N ARG A 39 2.56 -3.37 7.70
CA ARG A 39 1.93 -2.08 7.38
C ARG A 39 1.42 -1.31 8.61
N TYR A 40 1.04 -2.00 9.68
CA TYR A 40 0.57 -1.35 10.91
C TYR A 40 1.69 -0.62 11.67
N LEU A 41 2.96 -0.92 11.36
CA LEU A 41 4.13 -0.23 11.90
C LEU A 41 4.48 1.06 11.14
N CYS A 42 3.83 1.30 9.98
CA CYS A 42 4.08 2.48 9.16
C CYS A 42 3.30 3.71 9.67
N SER A 43 3.87 4.88 9.41
CA SER A 43 3.21 6.17 9.71
C SER A 43 1.86 6.30 8.97
N LEU A 44 0.96 7.13 9.51
CA LEU A 44 -0.34 7.40 8.88
C LEU A 44 -0.16 8.01 7.48
N GLU A 45 0.84 8.86 7.31
CA GLU A 45 1.19 9.51 6.04
C GLU A 45 1.69 8.49 5.00
N ALA A 46 2.27 7.37 5.43
CA ALA A 46 2.74 6.32 4.54
C ALA A 46 1.66 5.31 4.15
N GLN A 47 0.59 5.16 4.93
CA GLN A 47 -0.45 4.12 4.74
C GLN A 47 -0.98 4.08 3.31
N ASP A 48 -1.42 5.22 2.74
CA ASP A 48 -1.98 5.25 1.39
C ASP A 48 -0.99 4.73 0.33
N SER A 49 0.27 5.15 0.44
CA SER A 49 1.32 4.71 -0.47
C SER A 49 1.71 3.24 -0.30
N ILE A 50 1.62 2.70 0.92
CA ILE A 50 1.82 1.27 1.20
C ILE A 50 0.66 0.45 0.64
N ASP A 51 -0.58 0.89 0.83
CA ASP A 51 -1.76 0.23 0.25
C ASP A 51 -1.71 0.23 -1.29
N ASN A 52 -1.24 1.31 -1.91
CA ASN A 52 -1.08 1.36 -3.37
C ASN A 52 -0.04 0.32 -3.86
N LEU A 53 1.06 0.12 -3.12
CA LEU A 53 2.02 -0.94 -3.43
C LEU A 53 1.42 -2.34 -3.22
N LEU A 54 0.58 -2.52 -2.20
CA LEU A 54 -0.14 -3.78 -1.99
C LEU A 54 -1.09 -4.09 -3.15
N LEU A 55 -1.83 -3.09 -3.64
CA LEU A 55 -2.68 -3.22 -4.85
C LEU A 55 -1.85 -3.64 -6.07
N GLU A 56 -0.68 -3.04 -6.28
CA GLU A 56 0.22 -3.44 -7.38
C GLU A 56 0.68 -4.90 -7.28
N LEU A 57 0.93 -5.39 -6.06
CA LEU A 57 1.30 -6.78 -5.84
C LEU A 57 0.12 -7.73 -6.08
N TYR A 58 -1.08 -7.41 -5.57
CA TYR A 58 -2.30 -8.21 -5.82
C TYR A 58 -2.61 -8.33 -7.30
N LYS A 59 -2.56 -7.21 -8.03
CA LYS A 59 -2.74 -7.20 -9.48
C LYS A 59 -1.72 -8.08 -10.18
N LYS A 60 -0.46 -8.06 -9.74
CA LYS A 60 0.60 -8.89 -10.32
C LYS A 60 0.42 -10.39 -10.02
N SER A 61 -0.13 -10.74 -8.86
CA SER A 61 -0.39 -12.14 -8.46
C SER A 61 -1.78 -12.65 -8.86
N GLY A 62 -2.63 -11.84 -9.52
CA GLY A 62 -3.99 -12.23 -9.90
C GLY A 62 -4.96 -12.37 -8.73
N ARG A 63 -4.71 -11.72 -7.59
CA ARG A 63 -5.50 -11.82 -6.35
C ARG A 63 -6.64 -10.79 -6.35
N ILE A 64 -7.58 -10.98 -7.27
CA ILE A 64 -8.64 -10.01 -7.61
C ILE A 64 -9.56 -9.74 -6.40
N GLU A 65 -9.92 -10.76 -5.64
CA GLU A 65 -10.80 -10.60 -4.46
C GLU A 65 -10.18 -9.68 -3.42
N GLU A 66 -8.90 -9.87 -3.13
CA GLU A 66 -8.18 -9.06 -2.13
C GLU A 66 -7.87 -7.65 -2.62
N GLU A 67 -7.69 -7.48 -3.93
CA GLU A 67 -7.63 -6.16 -4.56
C GLU A 67 -8.97 -5.43 -4.39
N ALA A 68 -10.10 -6.10 -4.64
CA ALA A 68 -11.43 -5.54 -4.49
C ALA A 68 -11.72 -5.15 -3.03
N ASP A 69 -11.46 -6.05 -2.08
CA ASP A 69 -11.66 -5.79 -0.65
C ASP A 69 -10.87 -4.56 -0.17
N LEU A 70 -9.62 -4.43 -0.62
CA LEU A 70 -8.79 -3.29 -0.25
C LEU A 70 -9.29 -1.99 -0.88
N LEU A 71 -9.74 -2.02 -2.13
CA LEU A 71 -10.33 -0.87 -2.80
C LEU A 71 -11.63 -0.41 -2.14
N GLU A 72 -12.51 -1.34 -1.76
CA GLU A 72 -13.74 -1.06 -1.01
C GLU A 72 -13.43 -0.41 0.35
N HIS A 73 -12.44 -0.95 1.08
CA HIS A 73 -12.01 -0.37 2.35
C HIS A 73 -11.48 1.07 2.19
N LYS A 74 -10.66 1.33 1.16
CA LYS A 74 -10.14 2.67 0.87
C LYS A 74 -11.25 3.64 0.50
N LEU A 75 -12.23 3.22 -0.30
CA LEU A 75 -13.39 4.02 -0.67
C LEU A 75 -14.19 4.43 0.58
N LYS A 76 -14.52 3.47 1.44
CA LYS A 76 -15.23 3.72 2.70
C LYS A 76 -14.48 4.69 3.61
N THR A 77 -13.15 4.57 3.68
CA THR A 77 -12.31 5.47 4.48
C THR A 77 -12.33 6.90 3.92
N LEU A 78 -12.30 7.06 2.60
CA LEU A 78 -12.42 8.37 1.95
C LEU A 78 -13.79 8.99 2.19
N GLU A 79 -14.88 8.24 2.04
CA GLU A 79 -16.25 8.70 2.29
C GLU A 79 -16.44 9.15 3.74
N GLN A 80 -15.91 8.39 4.70
CA GLN A 80 -15.91 8.76 6.12
C GLN A 80 -15.09 10.04 6.40
N GLY A 81 -13.93 10.18 5.75
CA GLY A 81 -13.10 11.39 5.84
C GLY A 81 -13.75 12.62 5.21
N MET A 82 -14.62 12.45 4.21
CA MET A 82 -15.38 13.54 3.59
C MET A 82 -16.54 14.04 4.47
N GLY A 83 -17.08 13.18 5.35
CA GLY A 83 -18.20 13.50 6.24
C GLY A 83 -17.88 14.51 7.35
N PHE A 84 -16.60 14.75 7.68
CA PHE A 84 -16.18 15.63 8.78
C PHE A 84 -15.57 16.99 8.35
N GLY A 85 -15.63 17.33 7.07
CA GLY A 85 -15.15 18.62 6.58
C GLY A 85 -14.55 18.46 5.19
N GLY A 86 -15.37 18.74 4.17
CA GLY A 86 -15.07 18.50 2.76
C GLY A 86 -13.64 18.85 2.37
N ARG A 87 -12.81 17.82 2.18
CA ARG A 87 -11.51 17.95 1.51
C ARG A 87 -11.62 17.28 0.16
N VAL A 88 -11.79 18.11 -0.88
CA VAL A 88 -11.73 17.69 -2.28
C VAL A 88 -10.35 17.10 -2.55
N ILE A 89 -10.25 15.77 -2.63
CA ILE A 89 -9.03 15.13 -3.12
C ILE A 89 -9.00 15.29 -4.63
N ARG A 90 -8.16 16.21 -5.12
CA ARG A 90 -7.80 16.28 -6.54
C ARG A 90 -7.06 14.99 -6.91
N ALA A 91 -7.75 14.05 -7.54
CA ALA A 91 -7.11 12.95 -8.24
C ALA A 91 -6.11 13.54 -9.26
N LYS A 92 -4.82 13.23 -9.09
CA LYS A 92 -3.81 13.55 -10.12
C LYS A 92 -4.11 12.67 -11.33
N LYS A 93 -4.65 13.30 -12.38
CA LYS A 93 -4.83 12.71 -13.71
C LYS A 93 -3.44 12.34 -14.25
N VAL A 94 -3.14 11.05 -14.35
CA VAL A 94 -1.93 10.56 -15.03
C VAL A 94 -2.16 10.74 -16.53
N GLN A 95 -1.45 11.69 -17.12
CA GLN A 95 -1.42 11.87 -18.57
C GLN A 95 -0.45 10.84 -19.15
N GLY A 96 -0.99 9.87 -19.90
CA GLY A 96 -0.21 8.90 -20.64
C GLY A 96 0.71 9.60 -21.64
N LYS A 97 1.93 9.07 -21.77
CA LYS A 97 2.84 9.39 -22.87
C LYS A 97 2.53 8.51 -24.06
#